data_AF-A0A4D8PUB3-F1
#
_entry.id   AF-A0A4D8PUB3-F1
#
_cell.length_a   1.000
_cell.length_b   1.000
_cell.length_c   1.000
_cell.angle_alpha   90.00
_cell.angle_beta   90.00
_cell.angle_gamma   90.00
#
_symmetry.space_group_name_H-M   'P 1'
#
loop_
_entity.id
_entity.type
_entity.pdbx_description
1 polymer ?
#
loop_
_entity_poly.entity_id
_entity_poly.type
_entity_poly.pdbx_seq_one_letter_code
_entity_poly.pdbx_strand_id
1 'polypeptide(L)'
;MEDWIAQRGYAIQVAPLFVSRQALAPLNFAGMNGERARAILSGRPNLAWDKLLEEVGGTVPRELAVVVGLPLDRLAGQSLPDGRPALDAALALFDVPERRRRAEELAEETRALARDHLVERLGRAERVALVDLGARASIPAALAGLIPDGGWRFHTYLCYAVADVAKRQVAGMGISVFCGGSDAALIFGRVLYRTPQILERALTGLSGTTLGYRRDAQGRCVPRTAPPPARGEEARAVALLQAGIRRYAALLRAAHPPEAAPDAALCDGEAALFPLVAALLMPTDEEARRLGSLRYDYNDGTDLERGICDAAALSEVAPLAEPQHHP
;
A
#
# COMPACT_ATOMS: atom_id res chain seq x y z
N MET A 1 -2.04 20.15 -1.44
CA MET A 1 -3.43 20.02 -1.90
C MET A 1 -4.31 21.05 -1.22
N GLU A 2 -4.34 21.08 0.13
CA GLU A 2 -4.99 22.14 0.93
C GLU A 2 -4.71 23.54 0.39
N ASP A 3 -3.43 23.91 0.30
CA ASP A 3 -3.10 25.26 -0.18
C ASP A 3 -3.51 25.54 -1.63
N TRP A 4 -3.53 24.52 -2.49
CA TRP A 4 -3.97 24.68 -3.88
C TRP A 4 -5.47 24.96 -3.93
N ILE A 5 -6.25 24.22 -3.17
CA ILE A 5 -7.70 24.40 -3.03
C ILE A 5 -8.03 25.76 -2.43
N ALA A 6 -7.33 26.16 -1.36
CA ALA A 6 -7.50 27.46 -0.72
C ALA A 6 -7.16 28.61 -1.68
N GLN A 7 -6.03 28.50 -2.41
CA GLN A 7 -5.61 29.50 -3.41
C GLN A 7 -6.63 29.67 -4.54
N ARG A 8 -7.34 28.60 -4.91
CA ARG A 8 -8.39 28.64 -5.95
C ARG A 8 -9.77 29.02 -5.41
N GLY A 9 -9.94 29.18 -4.09
CA GLY A 9 -11.22 29.50 -3.48
C GLY A 9 -12.25 28.38 -3.59
N TYR A 10 -11.82 27.12 -3.80
CA TYR A 10 -12.76 26.00 -3.88
C TYR A 10 -13.33 25.67 -2.49
N ALA A 11 -14.64 25.45 -2.43
CA ALA A 11 -15.33 24.99 -1.23
C ALA A 11 -15.12 23.47 -1.00
N ILE A 12 -13.86 23.04 -0.94
CA ILE A 12 -13.46 21.64 -0.74
C ILE A 12 -12.68 21.55 0.57
N GLN A 13 -13.10 20.67 1.47
CA GLN A 13 -12.30 20.30 2.63
C GLN A 13 -11.34 19.17 2.25
N VAL A 14 -10.06 19.38 2.54
CA VAL A 14 -9.04 18.33 2.42
C VAL A 14 -8.70 17.83 3.82
N ALA A 15 -8.57 16.53 3.97
CA ALA A 15 -8.13 15.91 5.21
C ALA A 15 -7.27 14.68 4.88
N PRO A 16 -6.18 14.43 5.65
CA PRO A 16 -5.46 13.17 5.54
C PRO A 16 -6.35 12.02 6.04
N LEU A 17 -6.30 10.90 5.32
CA LEU A 17 -6.95 9.66 5.71
C LEU A 17 -5.88 8.61 6.04
N PHE A 18 -5.83 8.20 7.30
CA PHE A 18 -4.86 7.21 7.77
C PHE A 18 -5.41 5.81 7.58
N VAL A 19 -4.96 5.14 6.52
CA VAL A 19 -5.38 3.79 6.16
C VAL A 19 -4.24 3.07 5.46
N SER A 20 -4.18 1.75 5.61
CA SER A 20 -3.25 0.90 4.86
C SER A 20 -3.90 -0.44 4.55
N ARG A 21 -3.25 -1.24 3.69
CA ARG A 21 -3.64 -2.64 3.46
C ARG A 21 -3.60 -3.45 4.77
N GLN A 22 -2.59 -3.21 5.61
CA GLN A 22 -2.44 -3.90 6.91
C GLN A 22 -3.54 -3.51 7.89
N ALA A 23 -3.91 -2.23 7.97
CA ALA A 23 -4.98 -1.75 8.84
C ALA A 23 -6.35 -2.35 8.50
N LEU A 24 -6.57 -2.73 7.24
CA LEU A 24 -7.80 -3.31 6.74
C LEU A 24 -7.72 -4.83 6.55
N ALA A 25 -6.54 -5.45 6.71
CA ALA A 25 -6.33 -6.87 6.47
C ALA A 25 -7.29 -7.77 7.27
N PRO A 26 -7.59 -7.48 8.55
CA PRO A 26 -8.50 -8.31 9.33
C PRO A 26 -9.93 -8.38 8.80
N LEU A 27 -10.37 -7.43 7.97
CA LEU A 27 -11.68 -7.53 7.30
C LEU A 27 -11.80 -8.78 6.44
N ASN A 28 -10.69 -9.31 5.95
CA ASN A 28 -10.67 -10.52 5.13
C ASN A 28 -10.74 -11.81 5.96
N PHE A 29 -10.66 -11.71 7.30
CA PHE A 29 -10.71 -12.86 8.21
C PHE A 29 -12.14 -13.34 8.48
N ALA A 30 -13.16 -12.57 8.10
CA ALA A 30 -14.55 -13.00 8.18
C ALA A 30 -14.74 -14.33 7.44
N GLY A 31 -15.38 -15.30 8.09
CA GLY A 31 -15.56 -16.65 7.56
C GLY A 31 -14.25 -17.45 7.40
N MET A 32 -13.23 -17.20 8.24
CA MET A 32 -11.95 -17.93 8.18
C MET A 32 -12.14 -19.45 8.20
N ASN A 33 -11.36 -20.13 7.36
CA ASN A 33 -11.19 -21.57 7.24
C ASN A 33 -9.89 -21.86 6.45
N GLY A 34 -9.55 -23.14 6.24
CA GLY A 34 -8.34 -23.53 5.49
C GLY A 34 -8.30 -22.96 4.05
N GLU A 35 -9.44 -22.95 3.35
CA GLU A 35 -9.53 -22.41 1.97
C GLU A 35 -9.30 -20.89 1.92
N ARG A 36 -9.89 -20.16 2.87
CA ARG A 36 -9.77 -18.72 3.00
C ARG A 36 -8.34 -18.34 3.39
N ALA A 37 -7.73 -19.06 4.31
CA ALA A 37 -6.32 -18.89 4.68
C ALA A 37 -5.42 -19.11 3.46
N ARG A 38 -5.67 -20.17 2.67
CA ARG A 38 -4.95 -20.42 1.42
C ARG A 38 -5.09 -19.27 0.43
N ALA A 39 -6.29 -18.71 0.26
CA ALA A 39 -6.53 -17.57 -0.62
C ALA A 39 -5.79 -16.30 -0.16
N ILE A 40 -5.80 -16.02 1.16
CA ILE A 40 -5.07 -14.89 1.75
C ILE A 40 -3.55 -15.06 1.53
N LEU A 41 -3.01 -16.24 1.83
CA LEU A 41 -1.58 -16.53 1.69
C LEU A 41 -1.14 -16.52 0.22
N SER A 42 -2.00 -16.99 -0.69
CA SER A 42 -1.73 -16.93 -2.14
C SER A 42 -1.70 -15.49 -2.66
N GLY A 43 -2.50 -14.61 -2.07
CA GLY A 43 -2.49 -13.16 -2.36
C GLY A 43 -1.31 -12.41 -1.74
N ARG A 44 -0.57 -13.03 -0.81
CA ARG A 44 0.57 -12.45 -0.07
C ARG A 44 1.74 -13.44 -0.13
N PRO A 45 2.43 -13.56 -1.27
CA PRO A 45 3.39 -14.66 -1.53
C PRO A 45 4.55 -14.72 -0.53
N ASN A 46 4.90 -13.60 0.11
CA ASN A 46 5.97 -13.56 1.10
C ASN A 46 5.48 -13.69 2.55
N LEU A 47 4.17 -13.75 2.80
CA LEU A 47 3.63 -13.93 4.14
C LEU A 47 3.79 -15.39 4.57
N ALA A 48 4.50 -15.61 5.68
CA ALA A 48 4.61 -16.92 6.28
C ALA A 48 3.27 -17.36 6.90
N TRP A 49 2.93 -18.64 6.75
CA TRP A 49 1.64 -19.18 7.19
C TRP A 49 1.41 -19.03 8.71
N ASP A 50 2.47 -19.14 9.51
CA ASP A 50 2.43 -19.01 10.96
C ASP A 50 2.12 -17.58 11.40
N LYS A 51 2.49 -16.57 10.60
CA LYS A 51 2.13 -15.18 10.88
C LYS A 51 0.65 -14.91 10.70
N LEU A 52 0.03 -15.49 9.67
CA LEU A 52 -1.43 -15.45 9.54
C LEU A 52 -2.11 -16.22 10.68
N LEU A 53 -1.52 -17.34 11.13
CA LEU A 53 -2.04 -18.09 12.26
C LEU A 53 -1.99 -17.27 13.56
N GLU A 54 -0.87 -16.61 13.84
CA GLU A 54 -0.69 -15.69 14.98
C GLU A 54 -1.74 -14.56 14.94
N GLU A 55 -1.99 -13.97 13.77
CA GLU A 55 -2.98 -12.89 13.58
C GLU A 55 -4.41 -13.33 13.95
N VAL A 56 -4.78 -14.60 13.73
CA VAL A 56 -6.10 -15.15 14.13
C VAL A 56 -6.08 -15.78 15.53
N GLY A 57 -5.03 -15.54 16.33
CA GLY A 57 -4.90 -16.00 17.71
C GLY A 57 -4.51 -17.47 17.86
N GLY A 58 -3.96 -18.08 16.81
CA GLY A 58 -3.42 -19.43 16.86
C GLY A 58 -1.96 -19.47 17.30
N THR A 59 -1.51 -20.65 17.71
CA THR A 59 -0.13 -20.95 18.06
C THR A 59 0.35 -22.12 17.22
N VAL A 60 1.61 -22.10 16.79
CA VAL A 60 2.19 -23.20 16.01
C VAL A 60 2.32 -24.46 16.88
N PRO A 61 1.66 -25.57 16.51
CA PRO A 61 1.87 -26.85 17.18
C PRO A 61 3.31 -27.35 17.00
N ARG A 62 3.83 -28.09 17.98
CA ARG A 62 5.21 -28.61 17.96
C ARG A 62 5.52 -29.42 16.70
N GLU A 63 4.55 -30.16 16.18
CA GLU A 63 4.66 -30.97 14.96
C GLU A 63 4.96 -30.13 13.70
N LEU A 64 4.52 -28.88 13.68
CA LEU A 64 4.70 -27.94 12.56
C LEU A 64 5.88 -26.99 12.77
N ALA A 65 6.64 -27.14 13.86
CA ALA A 65 7.78 -26.27 14.18
C ALA A 65 8.85 -26.28 13.07
N VAL A 66 9.00 -27.40 12.35
CA VAL A 66 9.99 -27.58 11.28
C VAL A 66 9.68 -26.78 10.01
N VAL A 67 8.45 -26.27 9.87
CA VAL A 67 8.00 -25.50 8.70
C VAL A 67 7.59 -24.05 9.06
N VAL A 68 7.93 -23.57 10.25
CA VAL A 68 7.69 -22.17 10.67
C VAL A 68 8.44 -21.20 9.77
N GLY A 69 7.84 -20.05 9.48
CA GLY A 69 8.43 -18.99 8.68
C GLY A 69 8.36 -19.25 7.17
N LEU A 70 7.77 -20.38 6.74
CA LEU A 70 7.67 -20.69 5.31
C LEU A 70 6.47 -19.98 4.67
N PRO A 71 6.65 -19.35 3.49
CA PRO A 71 5.54 -18.94 2.64
C PRO A 71 4.83 -20.15 2.01
N LEU A 72 3.63 -19.90 1.46
CA LEU A 72 2.72 -20.94 0.98
C LEU A 72 3.33 -21.86 -0.10
N ASP A 73 4.07 -21.30 -1.06
CA ASP A 73 4.71 -22.01 -2.16
C ASP A 73 5.77 -22.99 -1.65
N ARG A 74 6.59 -22.58 -0.68
CA ARG A 74 7.60 -23.42 -0.05
C ARG A 74 6.97 -24.47 0.83
N LEU A 75 5.92 -24.11 1.58
CA LEU A 75 5.18 -25.02 2.45
C LEU A 75 4.51 -26.16 1.65
N ALA A 76 4.00 -25.87 0.45
CA ALA A 76 3.36 -26.85 -0.43
C ALA A 76 4.28 -28.01 -0.83
N GLY A 77 5.59 -27.79 -0.86
CA GLY A 77 6.60 -28.82 -1.18
C GLY A 77 7.13 -29.59 0.02
N GLN A 78 6.65 -29.32 1.24
CA GLN A 78 7.16 -29.97 2.46
C GLN A 78 6.26 -31.11 2.95
N SER A 79 6.91 -32.12 3.54
CA SER A 79 6.26 -33.17 4.32
C SER A 79 6.72 -33.11 5.77
N LEU A 80 5.82 -33.44 6.68
CA LEU A 80 6.13 -33.54 8.10
C LEU A 80 6.88 -34.84 8.42
N PRO A 81 7.51 -34.97 9.61
CA PRO A 81 8.21 -36.18 10.01
C PRO A 81 7.34 -37.45 10.03
N ASP A 82 6.03 -37.29 10.16
CA ASP A 82 5.04 -38.37 10.12
C ASP A 82 4.53 -38.69 8.69
N GLY A 83 5.07 -38.03 7.67
CA GLY A 83 4.73 -38.23 6.26
C GLY A 83 3.52 -37.44 5.76
N ARG A 84 2.81 -36.69 6.61
CA ARG A 84 1.68 -35.87 6.17
C ARG A 84 2.14 -34.64 5.35
N PRO A 85 1.36 -34.18 4.36
CA PRO A 85 1.63 -32.91 3.68
C PRO A 85 1.59 -31.74 4.66
N ALA A 86 2.66 -30.94 4.73
CA ALA A 86 2.77 -29.86 5.69
C ALA A 86 1.74 -28.74 5.45
N LEU A 87 1.42 -28.48 4.16
CA LEU A 87 0.44 -27.49 3.77
C LEU A 87 -0.96 -27.81 4.32
N ASP A 88 -1.44 -29.04 4.12
CA ASP A 88 -2.78 -29.43 4.55
C ASP A 88 -2.88 -29.42 6.08
N ALA A 89 -1.83 -29.87 6.76
CA ALA A 89 -1.76 -29.82 8.22
C ALA A 89 -1.77 -28.38 8.77
N ALA A 90 -1.07 -27.44 8.10
CA ALA A 90 -1.07 -26.04 8.48
C ALA A 90 -2.42 -25.37 8.19
N LEU A 91 -3.04 -25.63 7.03
CA LEU A 91 -4.33 -25.05 6.66
C LEU A 91 -5.47 -25.55 7.55
N ALA A 92 -5.43 -26.81 7.99
CA ALA A 92 -6.39 -27.38 8.93
C ALA A 92 -6.43 -26.64 10.28
N LEU A 93 -5.35 -25.93 10.65
CA LEU A 93 -5.35 -25.11 11.85
C LEU A 93 -6.35 -23.95 11.75
N PHE A 94 -6.71 -23.47 10.57
CA PHE A 94 -7.67 -22.38 10.42
C PHE A 94 -9.12 -22.85 10.54
N ASP A 95 -9.37 -24.16 10.54
CA ASP A 95 -10.71 -24.74 10.66
C ASP A 95 -11.17 -24.92 12.12
N VAL A 96 -10.28 -24.72 13.09
CA VAL A 96 -10.57 -24.85 14.52
C VAL A 96 -11.63 -23.81 14.96
N PRO A 97 -12.76 -24.23 15.57
CA PRO A 97 -13.89 -23.34 15.88
C PRO A 97 -13.51 -22.06 16.65
N GLU A 98 -12.62 -22.16 17.63
CA GLU A 98 -12.18 -21.03 18.44
C GLU A 98 -11.44 -19.98 17.59
N ARG A 99 -10.63 -20.43 16.61
CA ARG A 99 -9.89 -19.53 15.70
C ARG A 99 -10.82 -18.89 14.68
N ARG A 100 -11.82 -19.64 14.19
CA ARG A 100 -12.86 -19.09 13.31
C ARG A 100 -13.67 -18.02 14.02
N ARG A 101 -14.07 -18.26 15.28
CA ARG A 101 -14.74 -17.26 16.11
C ARG A 101 -13.85 -16.03 16.34
N ARG A 102 -12.58 -16.24 16.69
CA ARG A 102 -11.64 -15.12 16.91
C ARG A 102 -11.42 -14.29 15.66
N ALA A 103 -11.29 -14.93 14.50
CA ALA A 103 -11.16 -14.28 13.21
C ALA A 103 -12.39 -13.41 12.89
N GLU A 104 -13.59 -13.91 13.17
CA GLU A 104 -14.84 -13.15 13.00
C GLU A 104 -14.90 -11.94 13.93
N GLU A 105 -14.56 -12.11 15.22
CA GLU A 105 -14.49 -11.02 16.20
C GLU A 105 -13.53 -9.92 15.74
N LEU A 106 -12.34 -10.29 15.25
CA LEU A 106 -11.35 -9.36 14.73
C LEU A 106 -11.84 -8.61 13.49
N ALA A 107 -12.54 -9.30 12.60
CA ALA A 107 -13.11 -8.69 11.40
C ALA A 107 -14.21 -7.67 11.76
N GLU A 108 -15.11 -8.02 12.68
CA GLU A 108 -16.16 -7.11 13.16
C GLU A 108 -15.60 -5.92 13.94
N GLU A 109 -14.64 -6.14 14.83
CA GLU A 109 -13.96 -5.07 15.57
C GLU A 109 -13.26 -4.09 14.60
N THR A 110 -12.54 -4.63 13.61
CA THR A 110 -11.87 -3.82 12.58
C THR A 110 -12.87 -3.05 11.74
N ARG A 111 -13.99 -3.68 11.35
CA ARG A 111 -15.07 -3.03 10.59
C ARG A 111 -15.67 -1.86 11.37
N ALA A 112 -15.99 -2.08 12.64
CA ALA A 112 -16.56 -1.05 13.50
C ALA A 112 -15.59 0.14 13.68
N LEU A 113 -14.33 -0.14 14.02
CA LEU A 113 -13.34 0.93 14.23
C LEU A 113 -13.00 1.67 12.94
N ALA A 114 -12.79 0.96 11.83
CA ALA A 114 -12.49 1.61 10.55
C ALA A 114 -13.67 2.47 10.07
N ARG A 115 -14.90 2.00 10.26
CA ARG A 115 -16.12 2.79 9.97
C ARG A 115 -16.20 4.04 10.83
N ASP A 116 -15.97 3.93 12.14
CA ASP A 116 -15.99 5.08 13.04
C ASP A 116 -14.94 6.13 12.63
N HIS A 117 -13.71 5.68 12.31
CA HIS A 117 -12.66 6.55 11.82
C HIS A 117 -13.07 7.28 10.53
N LEU A 118 -13.67 6.56 9.58
CA LEU A 118 -14.19 7.16 8.35
C LEU A 118 -15.29 8.17 8.64
N VAL A 119 -16.30 7.82 9.43
CA VAL A 119 -17.43 8.73 9.73
C VAL A 119 -16.93 10.02 10.37
N GLU A 120 -15.96 9.95 11.29
CA GLU A 120 -15.32 11.12 11.90
C GLU A 120 -14.63 12.02 10.86
N ARG A 121 -13.98 11.42 9.85
CA ARG A 121 -13.27 12.16 8.79
C ARG A 121 -14.18 12.72 7.71
N LEU A 122 -15.19 11.97 7.31
CA LEU A 122 -16.12 12.36 6.25
C LEU A 122 -17.16 13.36 6.74
N GLY A 123 -17.49 13.33 8.03
CA GLY A 123 -18.56 14.14 8.60
C GLY A 123 -19.87 13.99 7.82
N ARG A 124 -20.43 15.13 7.39
CA ARG A 124 -21.70 15.20 6.65
C ARG A 124 -21.51 15.27 5.12
N ALA A 125 -20.29 15.06 4.60
CA ALA A 125 -20.03 15.19 3.17
C ALA A 125 -20.77 14.11 2.36
N GLU A 126 -21.67 14.52 1.46
CA GLU A 126 -22.44 13.62 0.59
C GLU A 126 -21.62 13.05 -0.57
N ARG A 127 -20.57 13.77 -1.00
CA ARG A 127 -19.63 13.33 -2.03
C ARG A 127 -18.21 13.53 -1.53
N VAL A 128 -17.38 12.51 -1.75
CA VAL A 128 -16.04 12.46 -1.21
C VAL A 128 -15.08 12.03 -2.32
N ALA A 129 -14.03 12.82 -2.53
CA ALA A 129 -12.92 12.46 -3.40
C ALA A 129 -11.86 11.69 -2.60
N LEU A 130 -11.60 10.44 -2.97
CA LEU A 130 -10.48 9.66 -2.44
C LEU A 130 -9.30 9.82 -3.40
N VAL A 131 -8.17 10.36 -2.93
CA VAL A 131 -6.97 10.52 -3.76
C VAL A 131 -5.92 9.52 -3.31
N ASP A 132 -5.47 8.66 -4.22
CA ASP A 132 -4.53 7.58 -3.95
C ASP A 132 -3.40 7.57 -5.01
N LEU A 133 -2.18 7.29 -4.59
CA LEU A 133 -1.06 7.04 -5.49
C LEU A 133 -1.06 5.60 -6.02
N GLY A 134 -1.84 4.70 -5.41
CA GLY A 134 -1.94 3.29 -5.79
C GLY A 134 -2.63 3.03 -7.14
N ALA A 135 -2.37 1.86 -7.72
CA ALA A 135 -2.82 1.52 -9.09
C ALA A 135 -4.11 0.71 -9.20
N ARG A 136 -4.55 0.09 -8.09
CA ARG A 136 -5.61 -0.93 -8.10
C ARG A 136 -6.94 -0.47 -7.48
N ALA A 137 -6.97 0.72 -6.87
CA ALA A 137 -8.07 1.18 -6.03
C ALA A 137 -8.52 0.17 -4.95
N SER A 138 -7.61 -0.70 -4.47
CA SER A 138 -7.97 -1.74 -3.50
C SER A 138 -8.37 -1.17 -2.14
N ILE A 139 -7.63 -0.18 -1.63
CA ILE A 139 -7.97 0.54 -0.41
C ILE A 139 -9.27 1.33 -0.60
N PRO A 140 -9.42 2.20 -1.63
CA PRO A 140 -10.68 2.87 -1.91
C PRO A 140 -11.89 1.93 -1.98
N ALA A 141 -11.75 0.77 -2.63
CA ALA A 141 -12.82 -0.21 -2.71
C ALA A 141 -13.18 -0.84 -1.35
N ALA A 142 -12.17 -1.12 -0.51
CA ALA A 142 -12.40 -1.59 0.85
C ALA A 142 -13.13 -0.54 1.69
N LEU A 143 -12.74 0.74 1.57
CA LEU A 143 -13.40 1.85 2.25
C LEU A 143 -14.85 2.05 1.77
N ALA A 144 -15.11 1.92 0.47
CA ALA A 144 -16.45 1.95 -0.10
C ALA A 144 -17.35 0.86 0.48
N GLY A 145 -16.80 -0.33 0.76
CA GLY A 145 -17.54 -1.42 1.39
C GLY A 145 -17.86 -1.21 2.88
N LEU A 146 -17.20 -0.26 3.57
CA LEU A 146 -17.42 0.01 4.99
C LEU A 146 -18.54 1.02 5.27
N ILE A 147 -18.92 1.80 4.26
CA ILE A 147 -19.88 2.89 4.39
C ILE A 147 -21.12 2.49 3.57
N PRO A 148 -22.34 2.62 4.13
CA PRO A 148 -23.54 2.55 3.31
C PRO A 148 -23.35 3.48 2.13
N ASP A 149 -23.81 3.09 0.94
CA ASP A 149 -23.80 4.02 -0.19
C ASP A 149 -22.39 4.38 -0.71
N GLY A 150 -21.34 3.71 -0.20
CA GLY A 150 -19.93 4.05 -0.47
C GLY A 150 -19.55 4.03 -1.95
N GLY A 151 -20.18 3.16 -2.75
CA GLY A 151 -19.92 3.06 -4.19
C GLY A 151 -20.27 4.33 -4.98
N TRP A 152 -21.31 5.05 -4.56
CA TRP A 152 -21.71 6.33 -5.18
C TRP A 152 -21.24 7.55 -4.40
N ARG A 153 -21.01 7.42 -3.09
CA ARG A 153 -20.48 8.50 -2.26
C ARG A 153 -19.02 8.81 -2.56
N PHE A 154 -18.22 7.80 -2.93
CA PHE A 154 -16.81 7.97 -3.25
C PHE A 154 -16.55 8.08 -4.74
N HIS A 155 -15.80 9.12 -5.13
CA HIS A 155 -15.09 9.16 -6.41
C HIS A 155 -13.60 9.04 -6.15
N THR A 156 -12.96 8.04 -6.76
CA THR A 156 -11.54 7.75 -6.54
C THR A 156 -10.69 8.36 -7.65
N TYR A 157 -9.70 9.16 -7.27
CA TYR A 157 -8.66 9.69 -8.14
C TYR A 157 -7.37 8.93 -7.90
N LEU A 158 -6.93 8.18 -8.90
CA LEU A 158 -5.65 7.48 -8.86
C LEU A 158 -4.58 8.27 -9.61
N CYS A 159 -3.35 8.22 -9.13
CA CYS A 159 -2.21 8.76 -9.89
C CYS A 159 -1.99 7.98 -11.18
N TYR A 160 -1.90 6.65 -11.10
CA TYR A 160 -1.78 5.72 -12.23
C TYR A 160 -2.69 4.51 -12.01
N ALA A 161 -2.88 3.67 -13.03
CA ALA A 161 -3.73 2.49 -12.91
C ALA A 161 -3.17 1.27 -13.64
N VAL A 162 -3.57 0.08 -13.18
CA VAL A 162 -3.36 -1.20 -13.86
C VAL A 162 -4.69 -1.82 -14.28
N ALA A 163 -4.66 -2.83 -15.14
CA ALA A 163 -5.86 -3.47 -15.69
C ALA A 163 -6.85 -3.95 -14.61
N ASP A 164 -6.38 -4.30 -13.41
CA ASP A 164 -7.22 -4.73 -12.28
C ASP A 164 -8.26 -3.68 -11.86
N VAL A 165 -8.05 -2.39 -12.18
CA VAL A 165 -9.00 -1.31 -11.86
C VAL A 165 -10.34 -1.49 -12.59
N ALA A 166 -10.35 -2.13 -13.76
CA ALA A 166 -11.55 -2.31 -14.58
C ALA A 166 -12.63 -3.09 -13.83
N LYS A 167 -12.24 -4.10 -13.03
CA LYS A 167 -13.18 -4.88 -12.20
C LYS A 167 -13.92 -3.99 -11.20
N ARG A 168 -13.27 -2.94 -10.70
CA ARG A 168 -13.85 -1.99 -9.73
C ARG A 168 -14.78 -0.99 -10.41
N GLN A 169 -14.43 -0.54 -11.61
CA GLN A 169 -15.31 0.32 -12.43
C GLN A 169 -16.58 -0.43 -12.84
N VAL A 170 -16.46 -1.70 -13.25
CA VAL A 170 -17.62 -2.57 -13.55
C VAL A 170 -18.49 -2.79 -12.32
N ALA A 171 -17.90 -2.85 -11.13
CA ALA A 171 -18.63 -2.91 -9.86
C ALA A 171 -19.27 -1.56 -9.45
N GLY A 172 -19.24 -0.55 -10.31
CA GLY A 172 -19.92 0.73 -10.11
C GLY A 172 -19.11 1.80 -9.39
N MET A 173 -17.80 1.59 -9.13
CA MET A 173 -16.96 2.63 -8.52
C MET A 173 -16.62 3.74 -9.51
N GLY A 174 -16.85 5.00 -9.10
CA GLY A 174 -16.34 6.17 -9.82
C GLY A 174 -14.82 6.25 -9.69
N ILE A 175 -14.09 6.07 -10.79
CA ILE A 175 -12.62 6.11 -10.81
C ILE A 175 -12.13 6.98 -11.95
N SER A 176 -11.25 7.94 -11.63
CA SER A 176 -10.49 8.73 -12.59
C SER A 176 -9.00 8.51 -12.37
N VAL A 177 -8.23 8.48 -13.47
CA VAL A 177 -6.79 8.22 -13.43
C VAL A 177 -6.08 9.41 -14.04
N PHE A 178 -5.17 10.03 -13.27
CA PHE A 178 -4.42 11.18 -13.73
C PHE A 178 -3.48 10.83 -14.90
N CYS A 179 -2.75 9.72 -14.78
CA CYS A 179 -1.83 9.22 -15.81
C CYS A 179 -2.48 8.17 -16.71
N GLY A 180 -3.68 8.49 -17.22
CA GLY A 180 -4.43 7.63 -18.14
C GLY A 180 -4.65 8.24 -19.53
N GLY A 181 -4.12 9.44 -19.79
CA GLY A 181 -4.44 10.23 -20.98
C GLY A 181 -3.63 9.90 -22.24
N SER A 182 -2.51 9.18 -22.13
CA SER A 182 -1.65 8.79 -23.25
C SER A 182 -1.04 7.40 -23.03
N ASP A 183 -0.59 6.74 -24.10
CA ASP A 183 0.13 5.46 -24.01
C ASP A 183 1.42 5.60 -23.20
N ALA A 184 2.13 6.73 -23.34
CA ALA A 184 3.34 7.02 -22.56
C ALA A 184 3.02 7.19 -21.06
N ALA A 185 1.95 7.91 -20.70
CA ALA A 185 1.51 8.03 -19.30
C ALA A 185 1.15 6.65 -18.69
N LEU A 186 0.52 5.76 -19.47
CA LEU A 186 0.22 4.40 -19.04
C LEU A 186 1.49 3.56 -18.84
N ILE A 187 2.50 3.70 -19.71
CA ILE A 187 3.81 3.06 -19.55
C ILE A 187 4.51 3.58 -18.29
N PHE A 188 4.52 4.90 -18.07
CA PHE A 188 5.10 5.52 -16.88
C PHE A 188 4.44 5.02 -15.60
N GLY A 189 3.10 4.95 -15.59
CA GLY A 189 2.34 4.36 -14.49
C GLY A 189 2.74 2.91 -14.19
N ARG A 190 3.03 2.09 -15.21
CA ARG A 190 3.49 0.70 -15.03
C ARG A 190 4.89 0.62 -14.43
N VAL A 191 5.79 1.55 -14.79
CA VAL A 191 7.12 1.64 -14.18
C VAL A 191 6.99 1.93 -12.68
N LEU A 192 6.19 2.94 -12.31
CA LEU A 192 5.95 3.27 -10.89
C LEU A 192 5.28 2.15 -10.12
N TYR A 193 4.33 1.46 -10.75
CA TYR A 193 3.67 0.31 -10.15
C TYR A 193 4.66 -0.82 -9.80
N ARG A 194 5.70 -1.02 -10.61
CA ARG A 194 6.74 -2.02 -10.37
C ARG A 194 7.82 -1.55 -9.39
N THR A 195 8.00 -0.24 -9.27
CA THR A 195 9.03 0.36 -8.41
C THR A 195 8.45 1.40 -7.45
N PRO A 196 7.50 1.03 -6.55
CA PRO A 196 6.84 1.98 -5.66
C PRO A 196 7.71 2.39 -4.47
N GLN A 197 8.86 1.74 -4.25
CA GLN A 197 9.64 1.80 -3.01
C GLN A 197 10.04 3.22 -2.61
N ILE A 198 10.46 4.04 -3.58
CA ILE A 198 10.83 5.44 -3.32
C ILE A 198 9.61 6.24 -2.84
N LEU A 199 8.45 6.06 -3.48
CA LEU A 199 7.22 6.75 -3.11
C LEU A 199 6.72 6.29 -1.75
N GLU A 200 6.71 4.99 -1.50
CA GLU A 200 6.32 4.43 -0.20
C GLU A 200 7.22 4.94 0.92
N ARG A 201 8.54 4.98 0.70
CA ARG A 201 9.50 5.49 1.69
C ARG A 201 9.36 7.00 1.89
N ALA A 202 9.08 7.77 0.84
CA ALA A 202 8.80 9.19 0.94
C ALA A 202 7.54 9.48 1.79
N LEU A 203 6.51 8.65 1.67
CA LEU A 203 5.24 8.80 2.41
C LEU A 203 5.34 8.32 3.87
N THR A 204 5.97 7.18 4.10
CA THR A 204 5.90 6.46 5.38
C THR A 204 7.17 6.54 6.21
N GLY A 205 8.32 6.91 5.61
CA GLY A 205 9.63 6.82 6.25
C GLY A 205 9.74 7.56 7.59
N LEU A 206 9.08 8.73 7.72
CA LEU A 206 9.10 9.55 8.92
C LEU A 206 7.83 9.47 9.78
N SER A 207 6.80 8.78 9.31
CA SER A 207 5.47 8.77 9.95
C SER A 207 5.00 7.38 10.36
N GLY A 208 5.61 6.33 9.80
CA GLY A 208 5.13 4.96 9.89
C GLY A 208 3.91 4.70 9.00
N THR A 209 3.49 3.44 8.97
CA THR A 209 2.24 3.01 8.31
C THR A 209 1.11 2.89 9.33
N THR A 210 -0.14 2.90 8.88
CA THR A 210 -1.29 2.64 9.75
C THR A 210 -1.40 1.12 9.99
N LEU A 211 -1.44 0.69 11.24
CA LEU A 211 -1.53 -0.71 11.68
C LEU A 211 -2.94 -1.14 12.08
N GLY A 212 -3.89 -0.21 12.06
CA GLY A 212 -5.25 -0.41 12.55
C GLY A 212 -5.75 0.84 13.28
N TYR A 213 -6.76 0.66 14.13
CA TYR A 213 -7.45 1.74 14.80
C TYR A 213 -7.65 1.39 16.28
N ARG A 214 -7.88 2.38 17.12
CA ARG A 214 -8.23 2.22 18.53
C ARG A 214 -9.10 3.38 19.00
N ARG A 215 -9.79 3.22 20.13
CA ARG A 215 -10.40 4.35 20.82
C ARG A 215 -9.40 5.05 21.72
N ASP A 216 -9.40 6.38 21.71
CA ASP A 216 -8.68 7.19 22.68
C ASP A 216 -9.45 7.29 24.02
N ALA A 217 -8.89 8.01 25.00
CA ALA A 217 -9.51 8.19 26.31
C ALA A 217 -10.86 8.94 26.25
N GLN A 218 -11.15 9.62 25.14
CA GLN A 218 -12.39 10.34 24.87
C GLN A 218 -13.36 9.50 24.03
N GLY A 219 -13.02 8.25 23.73
CA GLY A 219 -13.84 7.33 22.93
C GLY A 219 -13.75 7.54 21.41
N ARG A 220 -12.93 8.48 20.92
CA ARG A 220 -12.77 8.78 19.50
C ARG A 220 -11.89 7.75 18.81
N CYS A 221 -12.18 7.48 17.53
CA CYS A 221 -11.47 6.46 16.79
C CYS A 221 -10.22 7.05 16.12
N VAL A 222 -9.05 6.73 16.67
CA VAL A 222 -7.76 7.23 16.20
C VAL A 222 -6.95 6.12 15.53
N PRO A 223 -6.18 6.43 14.48
CA PRO A 223 -5.31 5.46 13.84
C PRO A 223 -4.19 5.03 14.81
N ARG A 224 -3.85 3.74 14.79
CA ARG A 224 -2.62 3.22 15.41
C ARG A 224 -1.56 3.16 14.32
N THR A 225 -0.53 3.97 14.43
CA THR A 225 0.60 3.97 13.48
C THR A 225 1.79 3.17 14.02
N ALA A 226 2.53 2.56 13.11
CA ALA A 226 3.85 2.00 13.38
C ALA A 226 4.83 3.12 13.77
N PRO A 227 5.90 2.81 14.51
CA PRO A 227 7.00 3.76 14.67
C PRO A 227 7.59 4.13 13.31
N PRO A 228 8.14 5.37 13.15
CA PRO A 228 8.85 5.75 11.94
C PRO A 228 9.98 4.77 11.62
N PRO A 229 9.99 4.18 10.42
CA PRO A 229 10.97 3.15 10.09
C PRO A 229 12.34 3.73 9.71
N ALA A 230 12.41 4.94 9.12
CA ALA A 230 13.67 5.56 8.75
C ALA A 230 14.43 6.07 10.00
N ARG A 231 15.72 5.77 10.07
CA ARG A 231 16.59 6.16 11.19
C ARG A 231 17.91 6.78 10.70
N GLY A 232 18.58 7.54 11.56
CA GLY A 232 19.92 8.08 11.28
C GLY A 232 20.01 8.89 9.99
N GLU A 233 20.94 8.53 9.10
CA GLU A 233 21.15 9.21 7.82
C GLU A 233 19.98 9.03 6.85
N GLU A 234 19.31 7.88 6.88
CA GLU A 234 18.14 7.64 6.04
C GLU A 234 17.00 8.59 6.41
N ALA A 235 16.73 8.80 7.69
CA ALA A 235 15.72 9.76 8.13
C ALA A 235 16.01 11.18 7.62
N ARG A 236 17.29 11.57 7.59
CA ARG A 236 17.71 12.87 7.01
C ARG A 236 17.48 12.90 5.50
N ALA A 237 17.80 11.82 4.78
CA ALA A 237 17.55 11.72 3.35
C ALA A 237 16.06 11.78 3.01
N VAL A 238 15.20 11.07 3.74
CA VAL A 238 13.74 11.12 3.57
C VAL A 238 13.20 12.51 3.89
N ALA A 239 13.72 13.18 4.92
CA ALA A 239 13.33 14.55 5.25
C ALA A 239 13.67 15.53 4.11
N LEU A 240 14.86 15.40 3.51
CA LEU A 240 15.26 16.20 2.34
C LEU A 240 14.37 15.91 1.13
N LEU A 241 14.05 14.64 0.87
CA LEU A 241 13.12 14.25 -0.20
C LEU A 241 11.74 14.90 -0.01
N GLN A 242 11.16 14.79 1.19
CA GLN A 242 9.87 15.42 1.51
C GLN A 242 9.93 16.94 1.39
N ALA A 243 11.03 17.57 1.81
CA ALA A 243 11.23 19.02 1.66
C ALA A 243 11.29 19.43 0.18
N GLY A 244 11.99 18.65 -0.66
CA GLY A 244 12.03 18.86 -2.11
C GLY A 244 10.65 18.77 -2.75
N ILE A 245 9.85 17.76 -2.40
CA ILE A 245 8.46 17.60 -2.88
C ILE A 245 7.61 18.82 -2.50
N ARG A 246 7.68 19.27 -1.24
CA ARG A 246 6.94 20.46 -0.77
C ARG A 246 7.41 21.73 -1.48
N ARG A 247 8.72 21.89 -1.70
CA ARG A 247 9.29 23.03 -2.42
C ARG A 247 8.80 23.05 -3.87
N TYR A 248 8.82 21.91 -4.56
CA TYR A 248 8.30 21.79 -5.92
C TYR A 248 6.81 22.15 -5.99
N ALA A 249 6.00 21.63 -5.08
CA ALA A 249 4.58 21.97 -5.00
C ALA A 249 4.33 23.48 -4.75
N ALA A 250 5.16 24.12 -3.94
CA ALA A 250 5.10 25.56 -3.71
C ALA A 250 5.49 26.38 -4.95
N LEU A 251 6.52 25.93 -5.70
CA LEU A 251 6.92 26.57 -6.96
C LEU A 251 5.83 26.44 -8.03
N LEU A 252 5.22 25.26 -8.18
CA LEU A 252 4.07 25.06 -9.05
C LEU A 252 2.93 26.02 -8.69
N ARG A 253 2.56 26.09 -7.41
CA ARG A 253 1.54 27.03 -6.94
C ARG A 253 1.83 28.49 -7.27
N ALA A 254 3.09 28.91 -7.11
CA ALA A 254 3.51 30.28 -7.43
C ALA A 254 3.47 30.57 -8.93
N ALA A 255 3.72 29.56 -9.78
CA ALA A 255 3.64 29.68 -11.23
C ALA A 255 2.19 29.70 -11.77
N HIS A 256 1.21 29.27 -10.95
CA HIS A 256 -0.21 29.22 -11.31
C HIS A 256 -1.07 30.08 -10.36
N PRO A 257 -1.04 31.42 -10.50
CA PRO A 257 -1.76 32.32 -9.60
C PRO A 257 -3.29 32.12 -9.69
N PRO A 258 -4.06 32.56 -8.67
CA PRO A 258 -5.52 32.39 -8.61
C PRO A 258 -6.26 32.87 -9.86
N GLU A 259 -5.79 33.97 -10.44
CA GLU A 259 -6.37 34.65 -11.61
C GLU A 259 -6.04 33.94 -12.93
N ALA A 260 -5.07 33.02 -12.93
CA ALA A 260 -4.81 32.18 -14.09
C ALA A 260 -6.02 31.28 -14.34
N ALA A 261 -6.39 31.08 -15.60
CA ALA A 261 -7.48 30.18 -15.98
C ALA A 261 -7.36 28.84 -15.21
N PRO A 262 -8.49 28.21 -14.80
CA PRO A 262 -8.45 26.91 -14.12
C PRO A 262 -7.62 25.87 -14.90
N ASP A 263 -7.64 25.99 -16.22
CA ASP A 263 -6.94 25.14 -17.19
C ASP A 263 -5.63 25.76 -17.69
N ALA A 264 -5.09 26.79 -17.03
CA ALA A 264 -3.76 27.33 -17.31
C ALA A 264 -2.70 26.27 -16.93
N ALA A 265 -2.53 25.31 -17.85
CA ALA A 265 -1.52 24.28 -18.00
C ALA A 265 -0.90 23.72 -16.72
N LEU A 266 -1.72 23.12 -15.84
CA LEU A 266 -1.18 22.04 -15.02
C LEU A 266 -0.58 20.99 -15.97
N CYS A 267 0.59 20.45 -15.63
CA CYS A 267 1.17 19.37 -16.43
C CYS A 267 0.17 18.20 -16.50
N ASP A 268 0.09 17.58 -17.67
CA ASP A 268 -0.62 16.32 -17.81
C ASP A 268 0.11 15.20 -17.04
N GLY A 269 -0.53 14.05 -16.93
CA GLY A 269 0.04 12.91 -16.22
C GLY A 269 1.39 12.45 -16.78
N GLU A 270 1.61 12.59 -18.09
CA GLU A 270 2.86 12.23 -18.73
C GLU A 270 4.00 13.14 -18.27
N ALA A 271 3.83 14.46 -18.42
CA ALA A 271 4.80 15.47 -18.01
C ALA A 271 5.04 15.46 -16.49
N ALA A 272 4.01 15.13 -15.70
CA ALA A 272 4.13 15.01 -14.24
C ALA A 272 4.96 13.79 -13.82
N LEU A 273 4.81 12.64 -14.48
CA LEU A 273 5.52 11.41 -14.11
C LEU A 273 6.89 11.26 -14.74
N PHE A 274 7.13 11.90 -15.89
CA PHE A 274 8.37 11.75 -16.64
C PHE A 274 9.64 11.92 -15.78
N PRO A 275 9.78 12.94 -14.91
CA PRO A 275 10.97 13.09 -14.07
C PRO A 275 11.18 11.93 -13.10
N LEU A 276 10.08 11.39 -12.55
CA LEU A 276 10.14 10.27 -11.62
C LEU A 276 10.53 8.98 -12.34
N VAL A 277 10.00 8.76 -13.55
CA VAL A 277 10.38 7.62 -14.39
C VAL A 277 11.83 7.73 -14.86
N ALA A 278 12.29 8.92 -15.24
CA ALA A 278 13.69 9.15 -15.60
C ALA A 278 14.64 8.82 -14.43
N ALA A 279 14.33 9.28 -13.22
CA ALA A 279 15.11 8.97 -12.03
C ALA A 279 15.11 7.47 -11.66
N LEU A 280 14.14 6.69 -12.13
CA LEU A 280 14.07 5.25 -11.91
C LEU A 280 14.76 4.42 -12.99
N LEU A 281 14.65 4.83 -14.25
CA LEU A 281 15.15 4.05 -15.40
C LEU A 281 16.54 4.50 -15.85
N MET A 282 16.85 5.78 -15.69
CA MET A 282 18.11 6.40 -16.14
C MET A 282 18.60 7.41 -15.08
N PRO A 283 18.83 6.97 -13.83
CA PRO A 283 19.34 7.87 -12.81
C PRO A 283 20.74 8.38 -13.18
N THR A 284 21.01 9.63 -12.84
CA THR A 284 22.40 10.10 -12.69
C THR A 284 23.10 9.35 -11.55
N ASP A 285 24.43 9.32 -11.54
CA ASP A 285 25.21 8.68 -10.47
C ASP A 285 24.83 9.19 -9.06
N GLU A 286 24.49 10.49 -8.98
CA GLU A 286 24.05 11.12 -7.75
C GLU A 286 22.66 10.63 -7.31
N GLU A 287 21.71 10.54 -8.24
CA GLU A 287 20.36 10.03 -7.98
C GLU A 287 20.41 8.56 -7.58
N ALA A 288 21.17 7.74 -8.30
CA ALA A 288 21.35 6.33 -7.99
C ALA A 288 21.92 6.14 -6.58
N ARG A 289 22.96 6.90 -6.21
CA ARG A 289 23.56 6.83 -4.86
C ARG A 289 22.61 7.29 -3.77
N ARG A 290 21.87 8.40 -3.97
CA ARG A 290 20.96 8.93 -2.95
C ARG A 290 19.69 8.10 -2.80
N LEU A 291 19.02 7.80 -3.90
CA LEU A 291 17.74 7.10 -3.92
C LEU A 291 17.91 5.59 -3.67
N GLY A 292 18.97 4.98 -4.23
CA GLY A 292 19.25 3.56 -4.04
C GLY A 292 19.61 3.18 -2.59
N SER A 293 20.07 4.15 -1.80
CA SER A 293 20.38 3.98 -0.38
C SER A 293 19.15 3.85 0.54
N LEU A 294 17.96 4.24 0.04
CA LEU A 294 16.73 4.17 0.80
C LEU A 294 16.31 2.71 1.03
N ARG A 295 15.56 2.46 2.10
CA ARG A 295 15.04 1.14 2.44
C ARG A 295 13.54 1.05 2.18
N TYR A 296 13.03 -0.16 1.93
CA TYR A 296 11.61 -0.42 1.77
C TYR A 296 11.20 -1.68 2.52
N ASP A 297 9.91 -1.75 2.88
CA ASP A 297 9.31 -2.94 3.46
C ASP A 297 9.14 -3.98 2.36
N TYR A 298 9.89 -5.07 2.47
CA TYR A 298 9.93 -6.11 1.46
C TYR A 298 8.68 -7.01 1.47
N ASN A 299 7.91 -7.00 2.58
CA ASN A 299 6.95 -8.07 2.87
C ASN A 299 5.56 -7.59 3.35
N ASP A 300 5.08 -6.43 2.91
CA ASP A 300 3.72 -5.97 3.23
C ASP A 300 3.41 -6.03 4.75
N GLY A 301 4.33 -5.53 5.60
CA GLY A 301 4.10 -5.35 7.04
C GLY A 301 4.72 -6.38 7.98
N THR A 302 5.81 -7.07 7.62
CA THR A 302 6.46 -8.09 8.48
C THR A 302 7.84 -7.68 9.05
N ASP A 303 8.09 -6.38 9.24
CA ASP A 303 9.34 -5.82 9.82
C ASP A 303 10.65 -6.12 9.05
N LEU A 304 10.57 -6.70 7.85
CA LEU A 304 11.73 -7.02 7.00
C LEU A 304 11.96 -5.90 5.99
N GLU A 305 12.99 -5.08 6.23
CA GLU A 305 13.40 -4.02 5.32
C GLU A 305 14.61 -4.41 4.47
N ARG A 306 14.58 -4.04 3.18
CA ARG A 306 15.72 -4.17 2.26
C ARG A 306 16.11 -2.80 1.70
N GLY A 307 17.38 -2.64 1.32
CA GLY A 307 17.80 -1.48 0.54
C GLY A 307 17.24 -1.55 -0.87
N ILE A 308 16.91 -0.41 -1.48
CA ILE A 308 16.43 -0.36 -2.87
C ILE A 308 17.51 -0.89 -3.82
N CYS A 309 18.78 -0.52 -3.61
CA CYS A 309 19.93 -1.06 -4.32
C CYS A 309 20.91 -1.69 -3.32
N ASP A 310 20.58 -2.87 -2.79
CA ASP A 310 21.47 -3.65 -1.94
C ASP A 310 22.40 -4.58 -2.76
N ALA A 311 23.45 -5.12 -2.12
CA ALA A 311 24.42 -6.00 -2.79
C ALA A 311 23.76 -7.26 -3.40
N ALA A 312 22.66 -7.74 -2.79
CA ALA A 312 21.92 -8.87 -3.32
C ALA A 312 21.15 -8.49 -4.59
N ALA A 313 20.44 -7.35 -4.59
CA ALA A 313 19.78 -6.81 -5.77
C ALA A 313 20.80 -6.59 -6.90
N LEU A 314 21.96 -5.97 -6.60
CA LEU A 314 23.04 -5.78 -7.58
C LEU A 314 23.59 -7.11 -8.11
N SER A 315 23.73 -8.13 -7.27
CA SER A 315 24.16 -9.46 -7.68
C SER A 315 23.15 -10.17 -8.59
N GLU A 316 21.85 -9.90 -8.43
CA GLU A 316 20.79 -10.44 -9.30
C GLU A 316 20.81 -9.80 -10.69
N VAL A 317 21.19 -8.52 -10.80
CA VAL A 317 21.24 -7.80 -12.09
C VAL A 317 22.61 -7.87 -12.77
N ALA A 318 23.70 -8.13 -12.04
CA ALA A 318 25.06 -8.18 -12.58
C ALA A 318 25.21 -9.09 -13.83
N PRO A 319 24.61 -10.29 -13.89
CA PRO A 319 24.66 -11.15 -15.09
C PRO A 319 23.94 -10.57 -16.31
N LEU A 320 23.05 -9.59 -16.12
CA LEU A 320 22.33 -8.91 -17.20
C LEU A 320 23.09 -7.68 -17.72
N ALA A 321 24.07 -7.19 -16.95
CA ALA A 321 24.91 -6.04 -17.30
C ALA A 321 26.20 -6.45 -18.02
N GLU A 322 26.57 -7.73 -17.97
CA GLU A 322 27.68 -8.25 -18.79
C GLU A 322 27.24 -8.30 -20.26
N PRO A 323 28.01 -7.71 -21.20
CA PRO A 323 27.70 -7.81 -22.61
C PRO A 323 27.71 -9.29 -23.00
N GLN A 324 26.55 -9.81 -23.42
CA GLN A 324 26.46 -11.14 -23.99
C GLN A 324 27.34 -11.16 -25.25
N HIS A 325 28.56 -11.67 -25.12
CA HIS A 325 29.38 -12.02 -26.25
C HIS A 325 28.72 -13.22 -26.93
N HIS A 326 27.84 -12.93 -27.88
CA HIS A 326 27.40 -13.93 -28.84
C HIS A 326 28.61 -14.35 -29.69
N PRO A 327 28.89 -15.66 -29.81
CA PRO A 327 29.92 -16.18 -30.70
C PRO A 327 29.60 -15.96 -32.18
#